data_AF-A0A0C9Z398-F1
#
_entry.id   AF-A0A0C9Z398-F1
#
_cell.length_a   1.000
_cell.length_b   1.000
_cell.length_c   1.000
_cell.angle_alpha   90.00
_cell.angle_beta   90.00
_cell.angle_gamma   90.00
#
_symmetry.space_group_name_H-M   'P 1'
#
loop_
_entity.id
_entity.type
_entity.pdbx_description
1 polymer ?
#
loop_
_entity_poly.entity_id
_entity_poly.type
_entity_poly.pdbx_seq_one_letter_code
_entity_poly.pdbx_strand_id
1 'polypeptide(L)'
;MSVSESNLPQAPIPDASLSVQTSPHSRAKRKIAALMDEIEILKQDKVIKQRKTTYYVSQGRAIRRIVALYTPIEDLIVENDRRCECGPSGNSTMAQDHLQRGYIELAKALPWLHDKIACLDPQELEDMFRKLKRGADSARGDDTATLKELVASWVNIECHPTTLIRSDDKHHRGFVSDACGRLLCPAEWSWEDPVVRAGIRDRTIAFIVSENSWPSFMYENYKADAANLEHGLMKSKLLIMGFKAIFTSPSSASEVDGE
;
A
#
# COMPACT_ATOMS: atom_id res chain seq x y z
N MET A 1 -17.72 38.83 -89.36
CA MET A 1 -16.48 39.42 -88.81
C MET A 1 -16.26 38.80 -87.44
N SER A 2 -15.31 37.87 -87.37
CA SER A 2 -14.98 37.12 -86.16
C SER A 2 -14.29 38.03 -85.15
N VAL A 3 -14.78 38.04 -83.90
CA VAL A 3 -14.14 38.75 -82.79
C VAL A 3 -13.01 37.84 -82.29
N SER A 4 -11.78 38.28 -82.53
CA SER A 4 -10.54 37.65 -82.11
C SER A 4 -10.38 37.75 -80.58
N GLU A 5 -10.34 36.62 -79.89
CA GLU A 5 -9.96 36.52 -78.49
C GLU A 5 -8.51 37.00 -78.30
N SER A 6 -8.36 38.03 -77.46
CA SER A 6 -7.07 38.52 -77.00
C SER A 6 -6.49 37.55 -75.97
N ASN A 7 -5.49 36.77 -76.39
CA ASN A 7 -4.64 35.97 -75.49
C ASN A 7 -3.87 36.89 -74.54
N LEU A 8 -4.32 37.01 -73.29
CA LEU A 8 -3.50 37.48 -72.17
C LEU A 8 -2.55 36.35 -71.75
N PRO A 9 -1.24 36.59 -71.59
CA PRO A 9 -0.31 35.55 -71.19
C PRO A 9 -0.62 35.06 -69.77
N GLN A 10 -0.97 33.79 -69.67
CA GLN A 10 -1.15 33.09 -68.39
C GLN A 10 0.22 32.96 -67.73
N ALA A 11 0.39 33.58 -66.55
CA ALA A 11 1.64 33.47 -65.79
C ALA A 11 1.91 31.99 -65.47
N PRO A 12 3.13 31.48 -65.68
CA PRO A 12 3.42 30.07 -65.44
C PRO A 12 3.20 29.74 -63.97
N ILE A 13 2.32 28.77 -63.71
CA ILE A 13 2.15 28.19 -62.38
C ILE A 13 3.50 27.53 -62.02
N PRO A 14 4.14 27.86 -60.89
CA PRO A 14 5.43 27.27 -60.54
C PRO A 14 5.33 25.75 -60.47
N ASP A 15 6.20 25.05 -61.19
CA ASP A 15 6.29 23.60 -61.16
C ASP A 15 6.75 23.15 -59.76
N ALA A 16 5.81 22.62 -58.98
CA ALA A 16 6.05 22.14 -57.62
C ALA A 16 6.94 20.87 -57.56
N SER A 17 7.33 20.31 -58.71
CA SER A 17 8.23 19.14 -58.80
C SER A 17 9.73 19.49 -58.79
N LEU A 18 10.09 20.77 -58.94
CA LEU A 18 11.48 21.21 -58.99
C LEU A 18 12.06 21.45 -57.58
N SER A 19 13.05 20.64 -57.19
CA SER A 19 13.79 20.86 -55.94
C SER A 19 14.83 21.97 -56.11
N VAL A 20 14.81 22.98 -55.25
CA VAL A 20 15.88 23.99 -55.17
C VAL A 20 17.14 23.36 -54.58
N GLN A 21 18.28 23.49 -55.28
CA GLN A 21 19.56 22.97 -54.78
C GLN A 21 19.94 23.65 -53.46
N THR A 22 19.95 22.86 -52.38
CA THR A 22 20.37 23.30 -51.05
C THR A 22 21.55 22.46 -50.59
N SER A 23 22.54 23.10 -49.96
CA SER A 23 23.76 22.39 -49.53
C SER A 23 23.41 21.19 -48.63
N PRO A 24 24.10 20.03 -48.77
CA PRO A 24 23.89 18.89 -47.89
C PRO A 24 24.01 19.24 -46.40
N HIS A 25 24.93 20.15 -46.07
CA HIS A 25 25.14 20.65 -44.71
C HIS A 25 23.91 21.39 -44.16
N SER A 26 23.31 22.28 -44.96
CA SER A 26 22.10 23.03 -44.56
C SER A 26 20.88 22.12 -44.37
N ARG A 27 20.76 21.04 -45.16
CA ARG A 27 19.71 20.02 -44.98
C ARG A 27 19.93 19.20 -43.72
N ALA A 28 21.17 18.75 -43.47
CA ALA A 28 21.53 18.01 -42.27
C ALA A 28 21.29 18.83 -40.99
N LYS A 29 21.68 20.11 -40.98
CA LYS A 29 21.47 21.04 -39.85
C LYS A 29 19.98 21.16 -39.48
N ARG A 30 19.09 21.29 -40.47
CA ARG A 30 17.64 21.32 -40.24
C ARG A 30 17.10 20.01 -39.67
N LYS A 31 17.59 18.86 -40.16
CA LYS A 31 17.20 17.54 -39.64
C LYS A 31 17.66 17.33 -38.20
N ILE A 32 18.88 17.77 -37.87
CA ILE A 32 19.42 17.71 -36.50
C ILE A 32 18.56 18.56 -35.55
N ALA A 33 18.22 19.79 -35.95
CA ALA A 33 17.36 20.66 -35.13
C ALA A 33 16.00 20.00 -34.83
N ALA A 34 15.33 19.44 -35.84
CA ALA A 34 14.06 18.75 -35.65
C ALA A 34 14.16 17.54 -34.70
N LEU A 35 15.22 16.74 -34.81
CA LEU A 35 15.46 15.59 -33.92
C LEU A 35 15.77 16.03 -32.47
N MET A 36 16.46 17.16 -32.28
CA MET A 36 16.71 17.70 -30.95
C MET A 36 15.42 18.15 -30.26
N ASP A 37 14.52 18.81 -30.99
CA ASP A 37 13.21 19.23 -30.49
C ASP A 37 12.35 18.01 -30.10
N GLU A 38 12.33 16.97 -30.92
CA GLU A 38 11.61 15.72 -30.62
C GLU A 38 12.14 15.03 -29.36
N ILE A 39 13.46 14.95 -29.20
CA ILE A 39 14.08 14.39 -27.98
C ILE A 39 13.69 15.19 -26.74
N GLU A 40 13.63 16.52 -26.85
CA GLU A 40 13.27 17.38 -25.73
C GLU A 40 11.82 17.18 -25.29
N ILE A 41 10.89 17.09 -26.25
CA ILE A 41 9.47 16.75 -25.97
C ILE A 41 9.37 15.39 -25.27
N LEU A 42 10.04 14.36 -25.81
CA LEU A 42 10.03 13.01 -25.22
C LEU A 42 10.60 12.99 -23.80
N LYS A 43 11.63 13.79 -23.52
CA LYS A 43 12.18 13.94 -22.16
C LYS A 43 11.17 14.58 -21.22
N GLN A 44 10.49 15.64 -21.63
CA GLN A 44 9.48 16.32 -20.83
C GLN A 44 8.31 15.39 -20.51
N ASP A 45 7.81 14.65 -21.50
CA ASP A 45 6.76 13.65 -21.31
C ASP A 45 7.16 12.57 -20.31
N LYS A 46 8.41 12.09 -20.39
CA LYS A 46 8.96 11.11 -19.45
C LYS A 46 8.99 11.66 -18.02
N VAL A 47 9.39 12.92 -17.84
CA VAL A 47 9.41 13.59 -16.53
C VAL A 47 7.99 13.72 -15.97
N ILE A 48 7.01 14.11 -16.79
CA ILE A 48 5.60 14.22 -16.36
C ILE A 48 5.07 12.84 -15.94
N LYS A 49 5.29 11.79 -16.74
CA LYS A 49 4.88 10.42 -16.42
C LYS A 49 5.52 9.93 -15.11
N GLN A 50 6.80 10.23 -14.90
CA GLN A 50 7.50 9.89 -13.67
C GLN A 50 6.91 10.63 -12.47
N ARG A 51 6.65 11.94 -12.58
CA ARG A 51 6.02 12.74 -11.50
C ARG A 51 4.65 12.20 -11.12
N LYS A 52 3.78 11.91 -12.10
CA LYS A 52 2.46 11.28 -11.86
C LYS A 52 2.60 9.94 -11.15
N THR A 53 3.56 9.12 -11.57
CA THR A 53 3.85 7.81 -10.94
C THR A 53 4.26 7.98 -9.49
N THR A 54 5.23 8.86 -9.21
CA THR A 54 5.68 9.15 -7.85
C THR A 54 4.55 9.69 -6.99
N TYR A 55 3.69 10.54 -7.53
CA TYR A 55 2.53 11.09 -6.82
C TYR A 55 1.57 9.99 -6.38
N TYR A 56 1.02 9.19 -7.30
CA TYR A 56 0.04 8.14 -6.93
C TYR A 56 0.64 7.07 -6.03
N VAL A 57 1.89 6.67 -6.26
CA VAL A 57 2.57 5.72 -5.36
C VAL A 57 2.72 6.32 -3.97
N SER A 58 3.08 7.60 -3.85
CA SER A 58 3.21 8.28 -2.55
C SER A 58 1.86 8.36 -1.83
N GLN A 59 0.80 8.80 -2.52
CA GLN A 59 -0.56 8.88 -1.96
C GLN A 59 -1.09 7.51 -1.51
N GLY A 60 -0.76 6.45 -2.25
CA GLY A 60 -1.17 5.09 -1.93
C GLY A 60 -0.62 4.55 -0.62
N ARG A 61 0.52 5.08 -0.12
CA ARG A 61 1.19 4.57 1.09
C ARG A 61 0.32 4.62 2.35
N ALA A 62 -0.64 5.53 2.42
CA ALA A 62 -1.54 5.63 3.57
C ALA A 62 -2.60 4.53 3.61
N ILE A 63 -2.99 3.96 2.46
CA ILE A 63 -4.18 3.12 2.31
C ILE A 63 -4.17 1.90 3.24
N ARG A 64 -3.06 1.14 3.29
CA ARG A 64 -2.99 -0.05 4.15
C ARG A 64 -2.98 0.28 5.65
N ARG A 65 -2.60 1.50 6.02
CA ARG A 65 -2.52 1.92 7.42
C ARG A 65 -3.86 2.46 7.92
N ILE A 66 -4.50 3.34 7.14
CA ILE A 66 -5.66 4.12 7.65
C ILE A 66 -7.00 3.80 6.96
N VAL A 67 -6.99 3.08 5.83
CA VAL A 67 -8.21 2.78 5.06
C VAL A 67 -8.58 1.31 5.19
N ALA A 68 -7.77 0.42 4.62
CA ALA A 68 -8.04 -1.02 4.59
C ALA A 68 -6.75 -1.83 4.41
N LEU A 69 -6.48 -2.73 5.35
CA LEU A 69 -5.23 -3.48 5.39
C LEU A 69 -5.10 -4.52 4.27
N TYR A 70 -6.20 -5.18 3.89
CA TYR A 70 -6.18 -6.27 2.89
C TYR A 70 -7.16 -6.07 1.74
N THR A 71 -8.15 -5.20 1.89
CA THR A 71 -9.20 -4.99 0.88
C THR A 71 -8.67 -4.26 -0.36
N PRO A 72 -8.94 -4.76 -1.58
CA PRO A 72 -8.69 -4.02 -2.82
C PRO A 72 -9.41 -2.67 -2.85
N ILE A 73 -8.82 -1.67 -3.52
CA ILE A 73 -9.41 -0.32 -3.62
C ILE A 73 -10.69 -0.39 -4.47
N GLU A 74 -10.63 -1.22 -5.50
CA GLU A 74 -11.68 -1.48 -6.46
C GLU A 74 -12.95 -2.02 -5.77
N ASP A 75 -12.81 -2.96 -4.83
CA ASP A 75 -13.94 -3.51 -4.09
C ASP A 75 -14.65 -2.45 -3.23
N LEU A 76 -13.89 -1.49 -2.68
CA LEU A 76 -14.46 -0.36 -1.92
C LEU A 76 -15.29 0.55 -2.84
N ILE A 77 -14.76 0.85 -4.03
CA ILE A 77 -15.43 1.70 -5.02
C ILE A 77 -16.68 1.01 -5.56
N VAL A 78 -16.58 -0.27 -5.94
CA VAL A 78 -17.71 -1.06 -6.45
C VAL A 78 -18.85 -1.13 -5.44
N GLU A 79 -18.56 -1.31 -4.15
CA GLU A 79 -19.61 -1.29 -3.13
C GLU A 79 -20.26 0.09 -3.00
N ASN A 80 -19.48 1.17 -3.09
CA ASN A 80 -20.05 2.52 -3.06
C ASN A 80 -20.95 2.78 -4.27
N ASP A 81 -20.50 2.41 -5.47
CA ASP A 81 -21.27 2.56 -6.71
C ASP A 81 -22.59 1.78 -6.63
N ARG A 82 -22.54 0.53 -6.13
CA ARG A 82 -23.73 -0.30 -5.88
C ARG A 82 -24.74 0.41 -4.97
N ARG A 83 -24.29 1.12 -3.93
CA ARG A 83 -25.19 1.87 -3.01
C ARG A 83 -25.77 3.12 -3.67
N CYS A 84 -25.01 3.81 -4.50
CA CYS A 84 -25.50 4.93 -5.31
C CYS A 84 -26.60 4.48 -6.28
N GLU A 85 -26.47 3.29 -6.86
CA GLU A 85 -27.47 2.71 -7.78
C GLU A 85 -28.72 2.16 -7.07
N CYS A 86 -28.54 1.44 -5.95
CA CYS A 86 -29.64 0.76 -5.26
C CYS A 86 -30.48 1.68 -4.34
N GLY A 87 -29.95 2.85 -3.95
CA GLY A 87 -30.58 3.74 -2.97
C GLY A 87 -30.64 3.18 -1.54
N PRO A 88 -31.19 3.93 -0.57
CA PRO A 88 -31.10 3.63 0.87
C PRO A 88 -31.95 2.44 1.35
N SER A 89 -32.74 1.78 0.49
CA SER A 89 -33.65 0.69 0.89
C SER A 89 -33.10 -0.73 0.70
N GLY A 90 -31.87 -0.86 0.19
CA GLY A 90 -31.24 -2.16 -0.01
C GLY A 90 -30.73 -2.79 1.29
N ASN A 91 -31.24 -3.97 1.65
CA ASN A 91 -30.61 -4.80 2.68
C ASN A 91 -29.14 -5.03 2.33
N SER A 92 -28.23 -4.62 3.22
CA SER A 92 -26.79 -4.80 3.06
C SER A 92 -26.28 -5.86 4.04
N THR A 93 -25.34 -6.67 3.58
CA THR A 93 -24.65 -7.66 4.41
C THR A 93 -23.58 -6.98 5.26
N MET A 94 -23.14 -7.63 6.35
CA MET A 94 -22.03 -7.13 7.17
C MET A 94 -20.74 -6.91 6.37
N ALA A 95 -20.49 -7.75 5.35
CA ALA A 95 -19.34 -7.61 4.46
C ALA A 95 -19.44 -6.33 3.61
N GLN A 96 -20.62 -6.06 3.04
CA GLN A 96 -20.89 -4.83 2.30
C GLN A 96 -20.77 -3.59 3.20
N ASP A 97 -21.23 -3.64 4.44
CA ASP A 97 -21.05 -2.54 5.40
C ASP A 97 -19.59 -2.33 5.80
N HIS A 98 -18.77 -3.37 5.79
CA HIS A 98 -17.33 -3.24 5.99
C HIS A 98 -16.67 -2.54 4.78
N LEU A 99 -17.00 -2.96 3.55
CA LEU A 99 -16.52 -2.32 2.32
C LEU A 99 -16.93 -0.83 2.26
N GLN A 100 -18.18 -0.50 2.61
CA GLN A 100 -18.63 0.88 2.61
C GLN A 100 -17.89 1.75 3.62
N ARG A 101 -17.63 1.23 4.84
CA ARG A 101 -16.80 1.94 5.82
C ARG A 101 -15.40 2.17 5.28
N GLY A 102 -14.81 1.18 4.62
CA GLY A 102 -13.53 1.32 3.95
C GLY A 102 -13.55 2.41 2.86
N TYR A 103 -14.60 2.49 2.04
CA TYR A 103 -14.74 3.56 1.05
C TYR A 103 -14.85 4.95 1.70
N ILE A 104 -15.59 5.09 2.79
CA ILE A 104 -15.70 6.35 3.53
C ILE A 104 -14.32 6.80 4.02
N GLU A 105 -13.51 5.90 4.58
CA GLU A 105 -12.14 6.23 4.98
C GLU A 105 -11.22 6.49 3.77
N LEU A 106 -11.41 5.79 2.65
CA LEU A 106 -10.69 6.05 1.41
C LEU A 106 -10.95 7.47 0.89
N ALA A 107 -12.20 7.90 0.88
CA ALA A 107 -12.60 9.24 0.45
C ALA A 107 -12.05 10.34 1.37
N LYS A 108 -11.95 10.08 2.68
CA LYS A 108 -11.28 10.98 3.63
C LYS A 108 -9.77 11.04 3.40
N ALA A 109 -9.13 9.89 3.17
CA ALA A 109 -7.69 9.80 2.95
C ALA A 109 -7.27 10.42 1.61
N LEU A 110 -8.09 10.28 0.58
CA LEU A 110 -7.84 10.77 -0.78
C LEU A 110 -9.04 11.59 -1.29
N PRO A 111 -9.25 12.84 -0.81
CA PRO A 111 -10.43 13.64 -1.17
C PRO A 111 -10.54 13.94 -2.67
N TRP A 112 -9.40 13.97 -3.37
CA TRP A 112 -9.32 14.21 -4.81
C TRP A 112 -9.70 13.00 -5.67
N LEU A 113 -9.86 11.81 -5.07
CA LEU A 113 -10.01 10.55 -5.79
C LEU A 113 -11.27 10.54 -6.68
N HIS A 114 -12.40 10.98 -6.13
CA HIS A 114 -13.68 10.99 -6.85
C HIS A 114 -13.61 11.80 -8.15
N ASP A 115 -13.07 13.02 -8.08
CA ASP A 115 -12.93 13.90 -9.25
C ASP A 115 -12.00 13.29 -10.31
N LYS A 116 -10.94 12.58 -9.88
CA LYS A 116 -10.06 11.87 -10.79
C LYS A 116 -10.75 10.70 -11.47
N ILE A 117 -11.50 9.88 -10.73
CA ILE A 117 -12.25 8.75 -11.31
C ILE A 117 -13.19 9.24 -12.41
N ALA A 118 -13.88 10.37 -12.20
CA ALA A 118 -14.82 10.93 -13.17
C ALA A 118 -14.17 11.46 -14.46
N CYS A 119 -12.88 11.82 -14.43
CA CYS A 119 -12.19 12.48 -15.55
C CYS A 119 -11.25 11.57 -16.34
N LEU A 120 -10.80 10.46 -15.76
CA LEU A 120 -9.83 9.55 -16.39
C LEU A 120 -10.53 8.54 -17.29
N ASP A 121 -9.85 8.16 -18.38
CA ASP A 121 -10.30 7.02 -19.18
C ASP A 121 -10.03 5.69 -18.44
N PRO A 122 -10.63 4.56 -18.88
CA PRO A 122 -10.48 3.28 -18.19
C PRO A 122 -9.03 2.80 -18.04
N GLN A 123 -8.16 3.09 -19.01
CA GLN A 123 -6.76 2.66 -18.98
C GLN A 123 -5.94 3.52 -18.01
N GLU A 124 -6.17 4.82 -18.00
CA GLU A 124 -5.55 5.75 -17.04
C GLU A 124 -6.03 5.48 -15.60
N LEU A 125 -7.31 5.13 -15.44
CA LEU A 125 -7.90 4.76 -14.16
C LEU A 125 -7.27 3.48 -13.60
N GLU A 126 -7.16 2.43 -14.43
CA GLU A 126 -6.51 1.18 -14.03
C GLU A 126 -5.03 1.40 -13.64
N ASP A 127 -4.32 2.22 -14.41
CA ASP A 127 -2.93 2.56 -14.12
C ASP A 127 -2.79 3.39 -12.81
N MET A 128 -3.73 4.29 -12.53
CA MET A 128 -3.79 5.01 -11.26
C MET A 128 -4.00 4.06 -10.07
N PHE A 129 -4.99 3.16 -10.14
CA PHE A 129 -5.24 2.18 -9.08
C PHE A 129 -4.04 1.25 -8.86
N ARG A 130 -3.40 0.78 -9.93
CA ARG A 130 -2.18 -0.02 -9.86
C ARG A 130 -1.06 0.71 -9.09
N LYS A 131 -0.90 2.02 -9.31
CA LYS A 131 0.10 2.85 -8.62
C LYS A 131 -0.26 3.09 -7.16
N LEU A 132 -1.53 3.36 -6.86
CA LEU A 132 -2.01 3.50 -5.47
C LEU A 132 -1.78 2.18 -4.70
N LYS A 133 -2.19 1.05 -5.27
CA LYS A 133 -1.95 -0.28 -4.70
C LYS A 133 -0.47 -0.55 -4.48
N ARG A 134 0.40 -0.24 -5.45
CA ARG A 134 1.86 -0.38 -5.30
C ARG A 134 2.37 0.42 -4.10
N GLY A 135 1.92 1.66 -3.94
CA GLY A 135 2.25 2.50 -2.79
C GLY A 135 1.82 1.87 -1.47
N ALA A 136 0.57 1.42 -1.42
CA ALA A 136 -0.05 0.77 -0.27
C ALA A 136 0.74 -0.48 0.16
N ASP A 137 1.00 -1.39 -0.79
CA ASP A 137 1.71 -2.63 -0.53
C ASP A 137 3.18 -2.41 -0.15
N SER A 138 3.82 -1.39 -0.75
CA SER A 138 5.20 -1.01 -0.41
C SER A 138 5.30 -0.48 1.02
N ALA A 139 4.37 0.39 1.45
CA ALA A 139 4.34 0.88 2.82
C ALA A 139 4.16 -0.25 3.86
N ARG A 140 3.23 -1.17 3.60
CA ARG A 140 3.04 -2.37 4.43
C ARG A 140 4.28 -3.26 4.48
N GLY A 141 4.99 -3.37 3.34
CA GLY A 141 6.26 -4.08 3.26
C GLY A 141 7.35 -3.45 4.13
N ASP A 142 7.49 -2.12 4.06
CA ASP A 142 8.43 -1.35 4.88
C ASP A 142 8.11 -1.51 6.39
N ASP A 143 6.83 -1.46 6.75
CA ASP A 143 6.37 -1.66 8.14
C ASP A 143 6.74 -3.06 8.65
N THR A 144 6.49 -4.09 7.83
CA THR A 144 6.83 -5.48 8.17
C THR A 144 8.34 -5.67 8.34
N ALA A 145 9.15 -5.07 7.46
CA ALA A 145 10.60 -5.14 7.53
C ALA A 145 11.13 -4.45 8.80
N THR A 146 10.58 -3.28 9.13
CA THR A 146 10.94 -2.51 10.33
C THR A 146 10.58 -3.29 11.60
N LEU A 147 9.34 -3.79 11.70
CA LEU A 147 8.88 -4.52 12.88
C LEU A 147 9.64 -5.82 13.11
N LYS A 148 10.08 -6.51 12.05
CA LYS A 148 10.88 -7.73 12.15
C LYS A 148 12.15 -7.52 12.99
N GLU A 149 12.80 -6.36 12.86
CA GLU A 149 13.99 -6.02 13.63
C GLU A 149 13.63 -5.51 15.03
N LEU A 150 12.69 -4.57 15.10
CA LEU A 150 12.28 -3.95 16.36
C LEU A 150 11.72 -4.96 17.37
N VAL A 151 10.79 -5.83 16.95
CA VAL A 151 10.15 -6.81 17.84
C VAL A 151 11.17 -7.77 18.43
N ALA A 152 12.18 -8.20 17.65
CA ALA A 152 13.24 -9.05 18.17
C ALA A 152 14.03 -8.34 19.30
N SER A 153 14.38 -7.07 19.09
CA SER A 153 15.04 -6.25 20.11
C SER A 153 14.16 -6.05 21.35
N TRP A 154 12.88 -5.73 21.17
CA TRP A 154 11.97 -5.49 22.29
C TRP A 154 11.74 -6.74 23.12
N VAL A 155 11.57 -7.92 22.49
CA VAL A 155 11.46 -9.19 23.21
C VAL A 155 12.73 -9.50 24.00
N ASN A 156 13.92 -9.18 23.46
CA ASN A 156 15.17 -9.37 24.20
C ASN A 156 15.26 -8.50 25.45
N ILE A 157 14.80 -7.25 25.36
CA ILE A 157 14.80 -6.29 26.47
C ILE A 157 13.72 -6.63 27.49
N GLU A 158 12.52 -6.96 27.03
CA GLU A 158 11.36 -7.14 27.91
C GLU A 158 11.39 -8.52 28.58
N CYS A 159 11.62 -9.57 27.79
CA CYS A 159 11.44 -10.95 28.26
C CYS A 159 12.73 -11.63 28.72
N HIS A 160 13.89 -10.98 28.54
CA HIS A 160 15.20 -11.46 28.95
C HIS A 160 15.44 -12.96 28.65
N PRO A 161 15.30 -13.39 27.39
CA PRO A 161 15.40 -14.80 27.02
C PRO A 161 16.81 -15.34 27.28
N THR A 162 16.90 -16.64 27.60
CA THR A 162 18.20 -17.33 27.76
C THR A 162 19.05 -17.28 26.49
N THR A 163 18.41 -17.33 25.32
CA THR A 163 19.05 -17.14 24.01
C THR A 163 18.40 -15.94 23.33
N LEU A 164 19.23 -14.97 22.94
CA LEU A 164 18.74 -13.75 22.30
C LEU A 164 18.02 -14.07 20.99
N ILE A 165 16.85 -13.46 20.82
CA ILE A 165 16.07 -13.48 19.59
C ILE A 165 16.78 -12.61 18.57
N ARG A 166 17.28 -13.23 17.51
CA ARG A 166 17.88 -12.52 16.39
C ARG A 166 16.82 -12.24 15.33
N SER A 167 16.89 -11.08 14.68
CA SER A 167 15.93 -10.69 13.62
C SER A 167 16.19 -11.40 12.28
N ASP A 168 17.38 -11.95 12.05
CA ASP A 168 17.75 -12.69 10.84
C ASP A 168 17.56 -14.21 10.95
N ASP A 169 17.56 -14.76 12.17
CA ASP A 169 17.43 -16.19 12.42
C ASP A 169 16.03 -16.57 12.94
N LYS A 170 15.39 -17.54 12.30
CA LYS A 170 14.05 -18.03 12.62
C LYS A 170 14.03 -19.23 13.57
N HIS A 171 15.16 -19.91 13.77
CA HIS A 171 15.19 -21.18 14.51
C HIS A 171 14.85 -21.02 16.00
N HIS A 172 15.20 -19.87 16.60
CA HIS A 172 15.00 -19.59 18.02
C HIS A 172 13.76 -18.72 18.31
N ARG A 173 12.72 -18.80 17.47
CA ARG A 173 11.47 -18.03 17.62
C ARG A 173 10.24 -18.93 17.78
N GLY A 174 9.09 -18.30 17.99
CA GLY A 174 7.82 -19.02 18.15
C GLY A 174 7.85 -19.91 19.40
N PHE A 175 7.15 -21.04 19.35
CA PHE A 175 7.06 -21.97 20.49
C PHE A 175 8.35 -22.71 20.84
N VAL A 176 9.39 -22.63 20.00
CA VAL A 176 10.72 -23.17 20.33
C VAL A 176 11.38 -22.36 21.44
N SER A 177 11.18 -21.04 21.48
CA SER A 177 11.68 -20.17 22.54
C SER A 177 10.66 -20.05 23.67
N ASP A 178 11.09 -20.21 24.92
CA ASP A 178 10.19 -20.03 26.07
C ASP A 178 9.70 -18.59 26.21
N ALA A 179 10.53 -17.60 25.89
CA ALA A 179 10.12 -16.19 25.93
C ALA A 179 9.04 -15.88 24.89
N CYS A 180 9.25 -16.33 23.64
CA CYS A 180 8.23 -16.16 22.60
C CYS A 180 6.99 -17.03 22.88
N GLY A 181 7.17 -18.22 23.41
CA GLY A 181 6.09 -19.13 23.77
C GLY A 181 5.17 -18.54 24.84
N ARG A 182 5.72 -17.93 25.91
CA ARG A 182 4.93 -17.18 26.90
C ARG A 182 4.03 -16.12 26.28
N LEU A 183 4.57 -15.36 25.33
CA LEU A 183 3.84 -14.30 24.64
C LEU A 183 2.76 -14.83 23.67
N LEU A 184 3.04 -15.94 22.98
CA LEU A 184 2.16 -16.51 21.95
C LEU A 184 1.17 -17.54 22.51
N CYS A 185 1.36 -18.02 23.73
CA CYS A 185 0.45 -18.94 24.39
C CYS A 185 -0.96 -18.33 24.42
N PRO A 186 -2.02 -19.09 24.06
CA PRO A 186 -3.39 -18.70 24.33
C PRO A 186 -3.55 -18.27 25.78
N ALA A 187 -4.21 -17.14 25.99
CA ALA A 187 -4.29 -16.47 27.29
C ALA A 187 -5.11 -17.27 28.32
N GLU A 188 -5.90 -18.25 27.86
CA GLU A 188 -6.63 -19.21 28.69
C GLU A 188 -5.73 -20.27 29.32
N TRP A 189 -4.48 -20.40 28.85
CA TRP A 189 -3.50 -21.37 29.33
C TRP A 189 -2.28 -20.71 29.96
N SER A 190 -1.60 -21.45 30.83
CA SER A 190 -0.33 -21.02 31.42
C SER A 190 0.85 -21.69 30.72
N TRP A 191 1.72 -20.92 30.10
CA TRP A 191 2.98 -21.43 29.52
C TRP A 191 3.94 -22.03 30.57
N GLU A 192 3.77 -21.65 31.83
CA GLU A 192 4.57 -22.18 32.93
C GLU A 192 4.16 -23.60 33.30
N ASP A 193 2.96 -24.05 32.92
CA ASP A 193 2.55 -25.45 33.03
C ASP A 193 3.33 -26.30 32.00
N PRO A 194 4.18 -27.25 32.45
CA PRO A 194 4.95 -28.10 31.56
C PRO A 194 4.08 -28.93 30.60
N VAL A 195 2.87 -29.31 31.00
CA VAL A 195 1.93 -30.10 30.19
C VAL A 195 1.40 -29.26 29.04
N VAL A 196 0.98 -28.01 29.32
CA VAL A 196 0.57 -27.04 28.29
C VAL A 196 1.72 -26.80 27.32
N ARG A 197 2.91 -26.47 27.85
CA ARG A 197 4.08 -26.14 27.03
C ARG A 197 4.50 -27.30 26.12
N ALA A 198 4.56 -28.52 26.65
CA ALA A 198 4.86 -29.71 25.85
C ALA A 198 3.74 -29.96 24.82
N GLY A 199 2.48 -29.88 25.26
CA GLY A 199 1.32 -30.10 24.41
C GLY A 199 1.22 -29.15 23.21
N ILE A 200 1.56 -27.87 23.40
CA ILE A 200 1.62 -26.87 22.31
C ILE A 200 2.79 -27.19 21.37
N ARG A 201 3.98 -27.49 21.91
CA ARG A 201 5.17 -27.82 21.09
C ARG A 201 4.97 -29.06 20.23
N ASP A 202 4.32 -30.07 20.81
CA ASP A 202 4.03 -31.35 20.16
C ASP A 202 2.75 -31.31 19.31
N ARG A 203 2.03 -30.17 19.32
CA ARG A 203 0.78 -29.94 18.56
C ARG A 203 -0.30 -30.98 18.87
N THR A 204 -0.42 -31.32 20.15
CA THR A 204 -1.44 -32.27 20.62
C THR A 204 -2.85 -31.69 20.46
N ILE A 205 -3.85 -32.57 20.34
CA ILE A 205 -5.26 -32.17 20.15
C ILE A 205 -5.78 -31.37 21.36
N ALA A 206 -5.27 -31.63 22.56
CA ALA A 206 -5.68 -30.93 23.78
C ALA A 206 -5.17 -29.47 23.85
N PHE A 207 -4.12 -29.13 23.10
CA PHE A 207 -3.45 -27.83 23.17
C PHE A 207 -3.22 -27.21 21.79
N ILE A 208 -4.30 -27.15 20.99
CA ILE A 208 -4.28 -26.52 19.67
C ILE A 208 -4.36 -25.00 19.82
N VAL A 209 -3.31 -24.30 19.39
CA VAL A 209 -3.34 -22.85 19.23
C VAL A 209 -4.11 -22.52 17.95
N SER A 210 -5.29 -21.94 18.08
CA SER A 210 -6.18 -21.58 16.97
C SER A 210 -6.46 -20.08 16.92
N GLU A 211 -7.08 -19.63 15.84
CA GLU A 211 -7.53 -18.25 15.63
C GLU A 211 -8.63 -17.79 16.59
N ASN A 212 -9.25 -18.71 17.34
CA ASN A 212 -10.34 -18.41 18.26
C ASN A 212 -9.86 -17.97 19.66
N SER A 213 -8.55 -18.02 19.92
CA SER A 213 -7.98 -17.64 21.22
C SER A 213 -6.97 -16.51 21.05
N TRP A 214 -7.04 -15.54 21.96
CA TRP A 214 -6.09 -14.44 21.99
C TRP A 214 -4.77 -14.89 22.62
N PRO A 215 -3.61 -14.60 22.01
CA PRO A 215 -2.33 -14.84 22.64
C PRO A 215 -2.10 -13.85 23.79
N SER A 216 -1.33 -14.27 24.80
CA SER A 216 -1.01 -13.46 25.98
C SER A 216 -0.44 -12.08 25.65
N PHE A 217 0.34 -11.93 24.58
CA PHE A 217 0.89 -10.64 24.16
C PHE A 217 -0.18 -9.61 23.77
N MET A 218 -1.45 -9.98 23.63
CA MET A 218 -2.53 -9.01 23.39
C MET A 218 -2.91 -8.27 24.66
N TYR A 219 -2.63 -8.83 25.83
CA TYR A 219 -3.09 -8.31 27.11
C TYR A 219 -2.05 -7.45 27.82
N GLU A 220 -2.52 -6.44 28.53
CA GLU A 220 -1.73 -5.69 29.52
C GLU A 220 -1.00 -6.66 30.46
N ASN A 221 0.28 -6.39 30.71
CA ASN A 221 1.17 -7.26 31.51
C ASN A 221 1.21 -8.74 31.05
N TYR A 222 0.82 -8.99 29.80
CA TYR A 222 0.78 -10.31 29.18
C TYR A 222 -0.14 -11.31 29.89
N LYS A 223 -1.20 -10.83 30.55
CA LYS A 223 -2.11 -11.67 31.35
C LYS A 223 -3.56 -11.26 31.15
N ALA A 224 -4.39 -12.20 30.69
CA ALA A 224 -5.83 -12.00 30.61
C ALA A 224 -6.50 -12.10 31.99
N ASP A 225 -7.54 -11.31 32.20
CA ASP A 225 -8.47 -11.48 33.30
C ASP A 225 -9.54 -12.49 32.90
N ALA A 226 -9.53 -13.67 33.53
CA ALA A 226 -10.50 -14.73 33.25
C ALA A 226 -11.94 -14.35 33.61
N ALA A 227 -12.15 -13.38 34.51
CA ALA A 227 -13.48 -12.88 34.84
C ALA A 227 -13.95 -11.79 33.85
N ASN A 228 -13.01 -11.15 33.13
CA ASN A 228 -13.30 -10.10 32.16
C ASN A 228 -12.23 -10.07 31.04
N LEU A 229 -12.45 -10.85 29.98
CA LEU A 229 -11.50 -10.97 28.86
C LEU A 229 -11.32 -9.69 28.04
N GLU A 230 -12.15 -8.67 28.22
CA GLU A 230 -11.95 -7.35 27.60
C GLU A 230 -10.97 -6.49 28.40
N HIS A 231 -10.82 -6.77 29.70
CA HIS A 231 -9.89 -6.05 30.55
C HIS A 231 -8.44 -6.30 30.11
N GLY A 232 -7.71 -5.22 29.87
CA GLY A 232 -6.32 -5.29 29.40
C GLY A 232 -6.15 -5.70 27.93
N LEU A 233 -7.23 -6.07 27.21
CA LEU A 233 -7.12 -6.51 25.82
C LEU A 233 -6.64 -5.37 24.91
N MET A 234 -5.70 -5.68 24.01
CA MET A 234 -4.99 -4.76 23.12
C MET A 234 -4.13 -3.70 23.83
N LYS A 235 -3.72 -3.94 25.08
CA LYS A 235 -2.96 -2.96 25.90
C LYS A 235 -1.57 -3.43 26.32
N SER A 236 -1.05 -4.51 25.75
CA SER A 236 0.33 -4.92 26.07
C SER A 236 1.34 -3.89 25.60
N LYS A 237 2.45 -3.80 26.33
CA LYS A 237 3.56 -2.91 25.99
C LYS A 237 4.08 -3.17 24.58
N LEU A 238 4.33 -4.43 24.21
CA LEU A 238 4.81 -4.80 22.86
C LEU A 238 3.82 -4.39 21.76
N LEU A 239 2.51 -4.51 21.99
CA LEU A 239 1.50 -4.13 21.02
C LEU A 239 1.43 -2.61 20.84
N ILE A 240 1.51 -1.85 21.95
CA ILE A 240 1.55 -0.38 21.92
C ILE A 240 2.82 0.11 21.21
N MET A 241 3.98 -0.51 21.49
CA MET A 241 5.24 -0.22 20.79
C MET A 241 5.11 -0.48 19.29
N GLY A 242 4.51 -1.61 18.90
CA GLY A 242 4.23 -1.95 17.51
C GLY A 242 3.33 -0.92 16.82
N PHE A 243 2.24 -0.51 17.50
CA PHE A 243 1.34 0.55 17.00
C PHE A 243 2.10 1.87 16.77
N LYS A 244 2.86 2.35 17.76
CA LYS A 244 3.68 3.57 17.63
C LYS A 244 4.69 3.45 16.49
N ALA A 245 5.36 2.31 16.34
CA ALA A 245 6.33 2.12 15.26
C ALA A 245 5.72 2.27 13.85
N ILE A 246 4.47 1.81 13.65
CA ILE A 246 3.77 1.88 12.35
C ILE A 246 3.15 3.25 12.10
N PHE A 247 2.43 3.78 13.10
CA PHE A 247 1.52 4.91 12.92
C PHE A 247 2.14 6.27 13.28
N THR A 248 3.20 6.29 14.08
CA THR A 248 3.91 7.51 14.46
C THR A 248 5.36 7.46 13.96
N SER A 249 6.22 6.68 14.60
CA SER A 249 7.60 6.45 14.17
C SER A 249 8.25 5.32 14.98
N PRO A 250 9.27 4.64 14.42
CA PRO A 250 10.08 3.67 15.17
C PRO A 250 10.70 4.25 16.46
N SER A 251 11.12 5.51 16.44
CA SER A 251 11.73 6.16 17.61
C SER A 251 10.74 6.36 18.75
N SER A 252 9.48 6.67 18.45
CA SER A 252 8.44 6.87 19.47
C SER A 252 8.06 5.58 20.21
N ALA A 253 8.33 4.41 19.63
CA ALA A 253 8.10 3.14 20.30
C ALA A 253 9.00 2.97 21.53
N SER A 254 10.19 3.57 21.55
CA SER A 254 11.13 3.51 22.68
C SER A 254 10.70 4.34 23.89
N GLU A 255 9.69 5.21 23.73
CA GLU A 255 9.14 6.06 24.81
C GLU A 255 8.01 5.37 25.57
N VAL A 256 7.70 4.11 25.26
CA VAL A 256 6.70 3.34 25.99
C VAL A 256 7.37 2.80 27.25
N ASP A 257 7.18 3.49 28.37
CA ASP A 257 7.62 3.02 29.68
C ASP A 257 6.91 1.71 30.05
N GLY A 258 7.62 0.81 30.73
CA GLY A 258 6.99 -0.34 31.39
C GLY A 258 6.64 0.08 32.80
N GLU A 259 5.35 0.13 33.13
CA GLU A 259 4.90 0.17 34.52
C GLU A 259 5.02 -1.23 35.16
#